data_AF-A0A800FAS2-F1
#
_entry.id   AF-A0A800FAS2-F1
#
_cell.length_a   1.000
_cell.length_b   1.000
_cell.length_c   1.000
_cell.angle_alpha   90.00
_cell.angle_beta   90.00
_cell.angle_gamma   90.00
#
_symmetry.space_group_name_H-M   'P 1'
#
loop_
_entity.id
_entity.type
_entity.pdbx_description
1 polymer ?
#
loop_
_entity_poly.entity_id
_entity_poly.type
_entity_poly.pdbx_seq_one_letter_code
_entity_poly.pdbx_strand_id
1 'polypeptide(L)'
;MDESVVAPASRCPNCKEALRWRDNVPVLSWLMLRAKCRFCSEPISVQYPLVEATSALIWAGVFAVHGPTPEAVRGGLFLWMLFGISISDARFYIIPDQFSIGGAVLGFGMSFFAGGL
;
A
#
# COMPACT_ATOMS: atom_id res chain seq x y z
N MET A 1 -18.00 17.65 -4.86
CA MET A 1 -17.88 16.18 -4.72
C MET A 1 -16.73 16.00 -3.77
N ASP A 2 -17.02 16.18 -2.49
CA ASP A 2 -16.03 16.38 -1.43
C ASP A 2 -16.07 15.16 -0.51
N GLU A 3 -15.80 13.98 -1.09
CA GLU A 3 -15.45 12.82 -0.28
C GLU A 3 -13.95 12.87 0.00
N SER A 4 -13.60 12.95 1.29
CA SER A 4 -12.23 12.95 1.77
C SER A 4 -11.51 11.68 1.31
N VAL A 5 -10.46 11.83 0.50
CA VAL A 5 -9.53 10.75 0.10
C VAL A 5 -8.84 10.13 1.33
N VAL A 6 -8.76 10.89 2.43
CA VAL A 6 -8.07 10.50 3.66
C VAL A 6 -8.98 9.69 4.60
N ALA A 7 -10.31 9.85 4.51
CA ALA A 7 -11.25 9.19 5.40
C ALA A 7 -12.62 8.98 4.73
N PRO A 8 -12.78 7.82 4.07
CA PRO A 8 -13.65 6.84 4.72
C PRO A 8 -12.87 5.58 5.08
N ALA A 9 -13.27 4.92 6.17
CA ALA A 9 -12.86 3.54 6.41
C ALA A 9 -13.20 2.68 5.19
N SER A 10 -12.41 1.65 4.90
CA SER A 10 -12.75 0.66 3.87
C SER A 10 -14.20 0.20 4.08
N ARG A 11 -15.05 0.28 3.05
CA ARG A 11 -16.45 -0.15 3.12
C ARG A 11 -16.65 -1.37 2.25
N CYS A 12 -17.55 -2.25 2.67
CA CYS A 12 -17.99 -3.33 1.80
C CYS A 12 -18.73 -2.73 0.58
N PRO A 13 -18.43 -3.15 -0.67
CA PRO A 13 -19.10 -2.63 -1.86
C PRO A 13 -20.60 -2.99 -1.90
N ASN A 14 -21.00 -4.09 -1.26
CA ASN A 14 -22.38 -4.56 -1.25
C ASN A 14 -23.20 -3.92 -0.11
N CYS A 15 -22.80 -4.11 1.15
CA CYS A 15 -23.57 -3.61 2.29
C CYS A 15 -23.21 -2.19 2.75
N LYS A 16 -22.13 -1.58 2.21
CA LYS A 16 -21.61 -0.24 2.56
C LYS A 16 -21.24 -0.03 4.03
N GLU A 17 -21.32 -1.08 4.85
CA GLU A 17 -20.92 -1.06 6.24
C GLU A 17 -19.41 -0.78 6.33
N ALA A 18 -19.04 0.10 7.26
CA ALA A 18 -17.64 0.41 7.50
C ALA A 18 -16.96 -0.82 8.11
N LEU A 19 -15.86 -1.27 7.49
CA LEU A 19 -14.98 -2.26 8.11
C LEU A 19 -14.40 -1.63 9.39
N ARG A 20 -14.46 -2.37 10.49
CA ARG A 20 -13.89 -1.88 11.76
C ARG A 20 -12.38 -1.73 11.58
N TRP A 21 -11.75 -0.84 12.33
CA TRP A 21 -10.28 -0.66 12.27
C TRP A 21 -9.48 -1.97 12.48
N ARG A 22 -10.04 -2.95 13.21
CA ARG A 22 -9.45 -4.29 13.38
C ARG A 22 -9.57 -5.17 12.13
N ASP A 23 -10.57 -4.90 11.29
CA ASP A 23 -10.70 -5.51 9.96
C ASP A 23 -9.83 -4.78 8.92
N ASN A 24 -9.26 -3.61 9.26
CA ASN A 24 -8.27 -2.88 8.44
C ASN A 24 -6.83 -3.37 8.67
N VAL A 25 -6.62 -4.60 9.15
CA VAL A 25 -5.33 -5.32 9.11
C VAL A 25 -5.45 -6.40 8.01
N PRO A 26 -5.35 -6.01 6.72
CA PRO A 26 -6.04 -6.69 5.63
C PRO A 26 -5.67 -8.16 5.45
N VAL A 27 -4.41 -8.57 5.55
CA VAL A 27 -4.02 -9.99 5.40
C VAL A 27 -4.56 -10.84 6.54
N LEU A 28 -4.40 -10.36 7.78
CA LEU A 28 -4.81 -11.10 8.98
C LEU A 28 -6.35 -11.15 9.06
N SER A 29 -7.02 -10.03 8.80
CA SER A 29 -8.47 -9.94 8.82
C SER A 29 -9.09 -10.70 7.65
N TRP A 30 -8.50 -10.68 6.44
CA TRP A 30 -8.98 -11.46 5.29
C TRP A 30 -8.89 -12.97 5.53
N LEU A 31 -7.80 -13.44 6.15
CA LEU A 31 -7.64 -14.83 6.59
C LEU A 31 -8.68 -15.20 7.68
N MET A 32 -8.84 -14.37 8.70
CA MET A 32 -9.81 -14.60 9.78
C MET A 32 -11.27 -14.55 9.32
N LEU A 33 -11.58 -13.68 8.35
CA LEU A 33 -12.90 -13.51 7.74
C LEU A 33 -13.16 -14.51 6.60
N ARG A 34 -12.19 -15.39 6.29
CA ARG A 34 -12.26 -16.38 5.20
C ARG A 34 -12.65 -15.76 3.86
N ALA A 35 -12.04 -14.62 3.54
CA ALA A 35 -12.31 -13.85 2.33
C ALA A 35 -13.75 -13.33 2.17
N LYS A 36 -14.55 -13.23 3.25
CA LYS A 36 -15.97 -12.81 3.17
C LYS A 36 -16.29 -11.68 4.14
N CYS A 37 -17.14 -10.75 3.73
CA CYS A 37 -17.64 -9.69 4.60
C CYS A 37 -18.44 -10.30 5.77
N ARG A 38 -18.20 -9.82 7.00
CA ARG A 38 -18.90 -10.31 8.21
C ARG A 38 -20.42 -10.10 8.20
N PHE A 39 -20.90 -9.06 7.51
CA PHE A 39 -22.31 -8.65 7.55
C PHE A 39 -23.13 -9.23 6.39
N CYS A 40 -22.59 -9.21 5.17
CA CYS A 40 -23.31 -9.66 3.97
C CYS A 40 -22.71 -10.90 3.31
N SER A 41 -21.61 -11.47 3.85
CA SER A 41 -20.89 -12.62 3.30
C SER A 41 -20.33 -12.45 1.87
N GLU A 42 -20.34 -11.23 1.33
CA GLU A 42 -19.77 -10.90 0.02
C GLU A 42 -18.27 -11.21 0.00
N PRO A 43 -17.73 -11.84 -1.06
CA PRO A 43 -16.30 -12.04 -1.21
C PRO A 43 -15.51 -10.72 -1.23
N ILE A 44 -14.45 -10.66 -0.44
CA ILE A 44 -13.48 -9.56 -0.43
C ILE A 44 -12.39 -9.88 -1.45
N SER A 45 -12.13 -8.94 -2.37
CA SER A 45 -11.11 -9.10 -3.42
C SER A 45 -9.74 -9.47 -2.85
N VAL A 46 -9.12 -10.51 -3.43
CA VAL A 46 -7.76 -11.01 -3.11
C VAL A 46 -6.69 -9.94 -3.37
N GLN A 47 -7.01 -8.91 -4.16
CA GLN A 47 -6.09 -7.84 -4.46
C GLN A 47 -5.61 -7.09 -3.20
N TYR A 48 -6.46 -6.91 -2.20
CA TYR A 48 -6.11 -6.21 -0.96
C TYR A 48 -5.04 -6.95 -0.14
N PRO A 49 -5.22 -8.24 0.23
CA PRO A 49 -4.17 -8.96 0.95
C PRO A 49 -2.90 -9.15 0.11
N LEU A 50 -3.01 -9.26 -1.22
CA LEU A 50 -1.83 -9.38 -2.08
C LEU A 50 -0.96 -8.11 -2.05
N VAL A 51 -1.58 -6.94 -2.19
CA VAL A 51 -0.88 -5.64 -2.15
C VAL A 51 -0.16 -5.43 -0.82
N GLU A 52 -0.81 -5.79 0.28
CA GLU A 52 -0.21 -5.68 1.61
C GLU A 52 0.93 -6.69 1.80
N ALA A 53 0.73 -7.95 1.42
CA ALA A 53 1.77 -8.97 1.53
C ALA A 53 3.01 -8.60 0.70
N THR A 54 2.83 -8.11 -0.54
CA THR A 54 3.95 -7.65 -1.36
C THR A 54 4.62 -6.42 -0.74
N SER A 55 3.86 -5.48 -0.17
CA SER A 55 4.44 -4.33 0.55
C SER A 55 5.29 -4.79 1.73
N ALA A 56 4.80 -5.75 2.53
CA ALA A 56 5.54 -6.34 3.64
C ALA A 56 6.81 -7.06 3.16
N LEU A 57 6.74 -7.80 2.06
CA LEU A 57 7.90 -8.49 1.46
C LEU A 57 8.95 -7.52 0.92
N ILE A 58 8.55 -6.41 0.31
CA ILE A 58 9.48 -5.37 -0.15
C ILE A 58 10.26 -4.83 1.05
N TRP A 59 9.57 -4.40 2.10
CA TRP A 59 10.22 -3.87 3.30
C TRP A 59 11.07 -4.92 4.00
N ALA A 60 10.54 -6.12 4.24
CA ALA A 60 11.28 -7.20 4.87
C ALA A 60 12.53 -7.58 4.06
N GLY A 61 12.43 -7.66 2.73
CA GLY A 61 13.57 -7.97 1.87
C GLY A 61 14.65 -6.90 1.91
N VAL A 62 14.27 -5.62 1.85
CA VAL A 62 15.25 -4.52 1.90
C VAL A 62 15.94 -4.45 3.26
N PHE A 63 15.19 -4.57 4.37
CA PHE A 63 15.77 -4.62 5.70
C PHE A 63 16.62 -5.88 5.94
N ALA A 64 16.29 -7.02 5.32
CA ALA A 64 17.09 -8.24 5.42
C ALA A 64 18.45 -8.11 4.71
N VAL A 65 18.53 -7.35 3.62
CA VAL A 65 19.77 -7.17 2.85
C VAL A 65 20.63 -6.05 3.42
N HIS A 66 20.04 -4.91 3.76
CA HIS A 66 20.77 -3.70 4.16
C HIS A 66 20.80 -3.46 5.67
N GLY A 67 19.99 -4.18 6.46
CA GLY A 67 19.79 -3.89 7.88
C GLY A 67 18.97 -2.61 8.10
N PRO A 68 18.83 -2.14 9.35
CA PRO A 68 18.06 -0.94 9.69
C PRO A 68 18.84 0.35 9.38
N THR A 69 19.24 0.55 8.13
CA THR A 69 20.03 1.72 7.69
C THR A 69 19.19 2.72 6.88
N PRO A 70 19.65 3.98 6.73
CA PRO A 70 18.98 4.96 5.87
C PRO A 70 18.87 4.53 4.40
N GLU A 71 19.82 3.76 3.89
CA GLU A 71 19.82 3.20 2.53
C GLU A 71 18.68 2.19 2.38
N ALA A 72 18.43 1.37 3.40
CA ALA A 72 17.30 0.45 3.42
C ALA A 72 15.96 1.20 3.34
N VAL A 73 15.83 2.30 4.06
CA VAL A 73 14.62 3.14 4.00
C VAL A 73 14.44 3.75 2.61
N ARG A 74 15.52 4.26 2.01
CA ARG A 74 15.48 4.87 0.68
C ARG A 74 15.11 3.86 -0.41
N GLY A 75 15.77 2.70 -0.41
CA GLY A 75 15.49 1.61 -1.33
C GLY A 75 14.09 1.02 -1.13
N GLY A 76 13.65 0.86 0.13
CA GLY A 76 12.31 0.40 0.48
C GLY A 76 11.23 1.34 -0.02
N LEU A 77 11.37 2.64 0.21
CA LEU A 77 10.44 3.65 -0.29
C LEU A 77 10.40 3.68 -1.82
N PHE A 78 11.56 3.61 -2.48
CA PHE A 78 11.64 3.58 -3.93
C PHE A 78 10.91 2.36 -4.53
N LEU A 79 11.22 1.16 -4.03
CA LEU A 79 10.58 -0.08 -4.49
C LEU A 79 9.08 -0.10 -4.18
N TRP A 80 8.67 0.37 -3.01
CA TRP A 80 7.27 0.46 -2.62
C TRP A 80 6.48 1.45 -3.50
N MET A 81 7.10 2.58 -3.86
CA MET A 81 6.52 3.53 -4.80
C MET A 81 6.40 2.94 -6.21
N LEU A 82 7.45 2.29 -6.72
CA LEU A 82 7.41 1.60 -8.01
C LEU A 82 6.34 0.51 -8.04
N PHE A 83 6.12 -0.18 -6.93
CA PHE A 83 5.05 -1.16 -6.81
C PHE A 83 3.66 -0.51 -6.91
N GLY A 84 3.45 0.63 -6.26
CA GLY A 84 2.21 1.42 -6.40
C GLY A 84 1.97 1.89 -7.84
N ILE A 85 3.03 2.37 -8.51
CA ILE A 85 2.99 2.78 -9.92
C ILE A 85 2.66 1.59 -10.83
N SER A 86 3.32 0.44 -10.66
CA SER A 86 3.09 -0.74 -11.50
C SER A 86 1.67 -1.29 -11.36
N ILE A 87 1.10 -1.27 -10.15
CA ILE A 87 -0.30 -1.63 -9.92
C ILE A 87 -1.26 -0.65 -10.60
N SER A 88 -0.96 0.66 -10.53
CA SER A 88 -1.81 1.69 -11.10
C SER A 88 -1.78 1.64 -12.63
N ASP A 89 -0.59 1.49 -13.19
CA ASP A 89 -0.36 1.30 -14.62
C ASP A 89 -1.05 0.03 -15.14
N ALA A 90 -0.87 -1.11 -14.47
CA ALA A 90 -1.50 -2.38 -14.87
C ALA A 90 -3.04 -2.35 -14.80
N ARG A 91 -3.63 -1.51 -13.95
CA ARG A 91 -5.10 -1.41 -13.82
C ARG A 91 -5.73 -0.35 -14.69
N PHE A 92 -5.08 0.80 -14.81
CA PHE A 92 -5.69 2.01 -15.37
C PHE A 92 -4.92 2.57 -16.55
N TYR A 93 -3.74 2.04 -16.88
CA TYR A 93 -2.82 2.57 -17.90
C TYR A 93 -2.51 4.06 -17.72
N ILE A 94 -2.55 4.51 -16.46
CA ILE A 94 -2.33 5.90 -16.06
C ILE A 94 -1.37 5.89 -14.88
N ILE A 95 -0.38 6.78 -14.93
CA ILE A 95 0.52 7.08 -13.81
C ILE A 95 -0.04 8.32 -13.10
N PRO A 96 -0.55 8.21 -11.86
CA PRO A 96 -1.07 9.36 -11.14
C PRO A 96 0.03 10.39 -10.85
N ASP A 97 -0.26 11.68 -11.09
CA ASP A 97 0.67 12.78 -10.82
C ASP A 97 1.16 12.83 -9.35
N GLN A 98 0.36 12.30 -8.42
CA GLN A 98 0.71 12.17 -7.01
C GLN A 98 1.98 11.30 -6.81
N PHE A 99 2.12 10.23 -7.58
CA PHE A 99 3.33 9.39 -7.56
C PHE A 99 4.50 10.10 -8.23
N SER A 100 4.28 10.77 -9.36
CA SER A 100 5.33 11.46 -10.11
C SER A 100 5.89 12.66 -9.34
N ILE A 101 5.04 13.56 -8.90
CA ILE A 101 5.41 14.78 -8.16
C ILE A 101 5.89 14.41 -6.75
N GLY A 102 5.14 13.56 -6.04
CA GLY A 102 5.51 13.11 -4.70
C GLY A 102 6.85 12.38 -4.70
N GLY A 103 7.06 11.48 -5.66
CA GLY A 103 8.33 10.78 -5.86
C GLY A 103 9.50 11.72 -6.19
N ALA A 104 9.28 12.71 -7.05
CA ALA A 104 10.31 13.71 -7.37
C ALA A 104 10.71 14.55 -6.14
N VAL A 105 9.73 15.03 -5.36
CA VAL A 105 9.99 15.81 -4.14
C VAL A 105 10.70 14.96 -3.09
N LEU A 106 10.24 13.73 -2.84
CA LEU A 106 10.86 12.82 -1.88
C LEU A 106 12.28 12.44 -2.32
N GLY A 107 12.49 12.11 -3.59
CA GLY A 107 13.79 11.77 -4.14
C GLY A 107 14.78 12.94 -4.06
N PHE A 108 14.34 14.15 -4.42
CA PHE A 108 15.16 15.35 -4.29
C PHE A 108 15.51 15.65 -2.82
N GLY A 109 14.52 15.54 -1.91
CA GLY A 109 14.75 15.73 -0.48
C GLY A 109 15.74 14.71 0.10
N MET A 110 15.61 13.43 -0.28
CA MET A 110 16.50 12.35 0.17
C MET A 110 17.91 12.44 -0.41
N SER A 111 18.11 13.13 -1.54
CA SER A 111 19.43 13.36 -2.14
C SER A 111 20.40 14.09 -1.21
N PHE A 112 19.87 14.95 -0.33
CA PHE A 112 20.68 15.71 0.64
C PHE A 112 21.01 14.92 1.91
N PHE A 113 20.32 13.81 2.17
CA PHE A 113 20.62 12.94 3.31
C PHE A 113 21.69 11.93 2.91
N ALA A 114 22.84 12.02 3.58
CA ALA A 114 24.00 11.18 3.32
C ALA A 114 23.66 9.68 3.43
N GLY A 115 24.17 8.93 2.46
CA GLY A 115 23.94 7.52 2.21
C GLY A 115 24.19 7.31 0.72
N GLY A 116 25.46 7.27 0.33
CA GLY A 116 25.85 7.05 -1.06
C GLY A 116 25.38 5.69 -1.56
N LEU A 117 25.42 5.50 -2.88
CA LEU A 117 25.70 4.16 -3.40
C LEU A 117 27.01 3.65 -2.80
#